data_AF-A0A7C2WWN9-F1
#
_entry.id   AF-A0A7C2WWN9-F1
#
_cell.length_a   1.000
_cell.length_b   1.000
_cell.length_c   1.000
_cell.angle_alpha   90.00
_cell.angle_beta   90.00
_cell.angle_gamma   90.00
#
_symmetry.space_group_name_H-M   'P 1'
#
loop_
_entity.id
_entity.type
_entity.pdbx_description
1 polymer ?
#
loop_
_entity_poly.entity_id
_entity_poly.type
_entity_poly.pdbx_seq_one_letter_code
_entity_poly.pdbx_strand_id
1 'polypeptide(L)' 'MKTKPTAASVDAFIERVADPVRRNDARKALALFRKVTGEEPKMWGPSIIGFGEYH' A
#
# COMPACT_ATOMS: atom_id res chain seq x y z
N MET A 1 -7.20 18.39 -5.51
CA MET A 1 -6.17 17.45 -5.99
C MET A 1 -6.61 16.06 -5.57
N LYS A 2 -7.10 15.22 -6.50
CA LYS A 2 -7.62 13.88 -6.19
C LYS A 2 -6.45 12.89 -6.17
N THR A 3 -6.35 12.06 -5.14
CA THR A 3 -5.33 11.01 -5.02
C THR A 3 -5.44 10.07 -6.22
N LYS A 4 -4.33 9.81 -6.90
CA LYS A 4 -4.25 8.93 -8.08
C LYS A 4 -3.17 7.87 -7.84
N PRO A 5 -3.30 6.68 -8.45
CA PRO A 5 -2.24 5.69 -8.42
C PRO A 5 -0.97 6.27 -9.08
N THR A 6 0.17 5.91 -8.51
CA THR A 6 1.50 6.34 -8.93
C THR A 6 2.38 5.13 -9.23
N ALA A 7 3.50 5.34 -9.91
CA ALA A 7 4.51 4.30 -10.13
C ALA A 7 5.39 4.03 -8.90
N ALA A 8 5.09 4.63 -7.74
CA ALA A 8 5.86 4.40 -6.53
C ALA A 8 5.61 2.99 -5.98
N SER A 9 6.68 2.36 -5.48
CA SER A 9 6.62 1.02 -4.90
C SER A 9 6.07 1.06 -3.48
N VAL A 10 5.05 0.23 -3.23
CA VAL A 10 4.47 0.02 -1.90
C VAL A 10 5.48 -0.61 -0.95
N ASP A 11 6.27 -1.58 -1.41
CA ASP A 11 7.27 -2.24 -0.58
C ASP A 11 8.37 -1.25 -0.16
N ALA A 12 8.86 -0.43 -1.08
CA ALA A 12 9.83 0.61 -0.78
C ALA A 12 9.28 1.65 0.22
N PHE A 13 7.98 1.96 0.15
CA PHE A 13 7.32 2.83 1.11
C PHE A 13 7.26 2.20 2.51
N ILE A 14 6.93 0.91 2.60
CA ILE A 14 6.88 0.17 3.86
C ILE A 14 8.27 0.06 4.49
N GLU A 15 9.34 -0.19 3.71
CA GLU A 15 10.70 -0.25 4.26
C GLU A 15 11.15 1.06 4.93
N ARG A 16 10.61 2.20 4.47
CA ARG A 16 10.92 3.52 5.06
C ARG A 16 10.22 3.76 6.39
N VAL A 17 9.28 2.90 6.80
CA VAL A 17 8.63 2.99 8.11
C VAL A 17 9.65 2.60 9.18
N ALA A 18 10.07 3.57 10.01
CA ALA A 18 11.10 3.37 11.03
C ALA A 18 10.68 2.35 12.10
N ASP A 19 9.41 2.36 12.49
CA ASP A 19 8.86 1.46 13.50
C ASP A 19 8.72 0.03 12.93
N PRO A 20 9.44 -0.96 13.48
CA PRO A 20 9.43 -2.33 12.98
C PRO A 20 8.08 -3.03 13.19
N VAL A 21 7.34 -2.69 14.24
CA VAL A 21 6.01 -3.25 14.52
C VAL A 21 5.04 -2.75 13.45
N ARG A 22 5.00 -1.43 13.23
CA ARG A 22 4.17 -0.85 12.17
C ARG A 22 4.52 -1.38 10.78
N ARG A 23 5.81 -1.60 10.51
CA ARG A 23 6.25 -2.20 9.24
C ARG A 23 5.72 -3.62 9.07
N ASN A 24 5.80 -4.44 10.12
CA ASN A 24 5.29 -5.81 10.10
C ASN A 24 3.77 -5.85 9.94
N ASP A 25 3.05 -5.01 10.68
CA ASP A 25 1.60 -4.94 10.63
C ASP A 25 1.10 -4.44 9.27
N ALA A 26 1.80 -3.48 8.64
CA ALA A 26 1.53 -3.06 7.27
C ALA A 26 1.64 -4.24 6.29
N ARG A 27 2.69 -5.08 6.40
CA ARG A 27 2.84 -6.27 5.54
C ARG A 27 1.73 -7.29 5.76
N LYS A 28 1.30 -7.52 7.01
CA LYS A 28 0.18 -8.41 7.32
C LYS A 28 -1.14 -7.88 6.73
N ALA A 29 -1.39 -6.59 6.88
CA ALA A 29 -2.57 -5.94 6.32
C ALA A 29 -2.58 -6.05 4.78
N LEU A 30 -1.44 -5.83 4.13
CA LEU A 30 -1.31 -6.02 2.68
C LEU A 30 -1.65 -7.45 2.24
N ALA A 31 -1.09 -8.45 2.92
CA ALA A 31 -1.36 -9.85 2.61
C ALA A 31 -2.83 -10.20 2.80
N LEU A 32 -3.46 -9.70 3.87
CA LEU A 32 -4.89 -9.89 4.13
C LEU A 32 -5.74 -9.25 3.04
N PHE A 33 -5.48 -7.99 2.69
CA PHE A 33 -6.25 -7.29 1.67
C PHE A 33 -6.08 -7.94 0.30
N ARG A 34 -4.85 -8.27 -0.14
CA ARG A 34 -4.60 -9.06 -1.36
C ARG A 34 -5.43 -10.34 -1.39
N LYS A 35 -5.47 -11.08 -0.27
CA LYS A 35 -6.25 -12.32 -0.18
C LYS A 35 -7.75 -12.09 -0.32
N VAL A 36 -8.27 -10.99 0.23
CA VAL A 36 -9.71 -10.69 0.23
C VAL A 36 -10.16 -10.07 -1.10
N THR A 37 -9.37 -9.18 -1.68
CA THR A 37 -9.73 -8.42 -2.89
C THR A 37 -9.24 -9.07 -4.17
N GLY A 38 -8.17 -9.87 -4.12
CA GLY A 38 -7.46 -10.36 -5.31
C GLY A 38 -6.63 -9.29 -6.03
N GLU A 39 -6.56 -8.07 -5.48
CA GLU A 39 -5.92 -6.91 -6.10
C GLU A 39 -4.54 -6.64 -5.51
N GLU A 40 -3.61 -6.18 -6.35
CA GLU A 40 -2.30 -5.74 -5.91
C GLU A 40 -2.35 -4.33 -5.31
N PRO A 41 -1.67 -4.06 -4.18
CA PRO A 41 -1.58 -2.74 -3.60
C PRO A 41 -0.80 -1.80 -4.51
N LYS A 42 -1.27 -0.55 -4.62
CA LYS A 42 -0.63 0.53 -5.37
C LYS A 42 -0.43 1.74 -4.45
N MET A 43 0.57 2.56 -4.73
CA MET A 43 0.74 3.85 -4.05
C MET A 43 -0.19 4.90 -4.66
N TRP A 44 -1.00 5.54 -3.82
CA TRP A 44 -1.92 6.63 -4.19
C TRP A 44 -1.39 7.95 -3.63
N GLY A 45 -0.76 8.74 -4.50
CA GLY A 45 0.01 9.90 -4.04
C GLY A 45 1.17 9.50 -3.10
N PRO A 46 1.63 10.41 -2.23
CA PRO A 46 2.88 10.23 -1.49
C PRO A 46 2.76 9.38 -0.21
N SER A 47 1.56 9.12 0.30
CA SER A 47 1.38 8.57 1.66
C SER A 47 0.23 7.58 1.82
N ILE A 48 -0.47 7.21 0.75
CA ILE A 48 -1.62 6.30 0.81
C ILE A 48 -1.28 5.04 0.03
N ILE A 49 -1.54 3.88 0.63
CA ILE A 49 -1.59 2.59 -0.08
C ILE A 49 -3.06 2.29 -0.34
N GLY A 50 -3.40 2.03 -1.59
CA GLY A 50 -4.76 1.67 -2.01
C GLY A 50 -4.75 0.37 -2.82
N PHE A 51 -5.95 -0.16 -3.08
CA PHE A 51 -6.17 -1.39 -3.85
C PHE A 51 -7.18 -1.13 -4.97
N GLY A 52 -7.01 -1.83 -6.10
CA GLY A 52 -7.86 -1.68 -7.28
C GLY A 52 -7.62 -0.37 -8.05
N GLU A 53 -8.55 -0.05 -8.94
CA GLU A 53 -8.57 1.16 -9.75
C GLU A 53 -9.88 1.92 -9.54
N TYR A 54 -9.81 3.25 -9.47
CA TYR A 54 -10.99 4.11 -9.39
C TYR A 54 -11.39 4.48 -10.81
N HIS A 55 -12.58 4.05 -11.24
CA HIS A 55 -13.19 4.42 -12.52
C HIS A 55 -13.78 5.84 -12.47
#